data_AF-A0A820GGI1-F1
#
_entry.id   AF-A0A820GGI1-F1
#
_cell.length_a   1.000
_cell.length_b   1.000
_cell.length_c   1.000
_cell.angle_alpha   90.00
_cell.angle_beta   90.00
_cell.angle_gamma   90.00
#
_symmetry.space_group_name_H-M   'P 1'
#
loop_
_entity.id
_entity.type
_entity.pdbx_description
1 polymer ?
#
loop_
_entity_poly.entity_id
_entity_poly.type
_entity_poly.pdbx_seq_one_letter_code
_entity_poly.pdbx_strand_id
1 'polypeptide(L)'
;NEIIQTTNHLFDYELIQKYSILIKSCDNINSLPSLCCYLQLNINLIDLNDNLPYLIYPSLSSTDDLFIINYTNKIMPRLKAFDNDIQLKNRFIFYFIIGGSLNSSITIDYYSGQLNLLTSKSNQLPIYGTLIISISSQTNISLTILIHDYHTDPQTFIMSLKQQQEQSSSSLSSILSPLFYFISSISLSIFILLFIFLTFFYFYLKQKTKHQTNSLINTPSTTTLSARSLSTNKKIYETYYSFGDTVHQDIIHL
;
A
#
# COMPACT_ATOMS: atom_id res chain seq x y z
N ASN A 1 -19.23 -13.51 50.33
CA ASN A 1 -19.02 -12.32 49.49
C ASN A 1 -17.53 -12.00 49.42
N GLU A 2 -16.79 -12.71 48.57
CA GLU A 2 -15.43 -12.29 48.19
C GLU A 2 -15.59 -11.40 46.96
N ILE A 3 -15.23 -10.12 47.07
CA ILE A 3 -15.25 -9.20 45.94
C ILE A 3 -13.94 -9.39 45.20
N ILE A 4 -13.89 -10.37 44.30
CA ILE A 4 -12.79 -10.48 43.33
C ILE A 4 -13.03 -9.41 42.27
N GLN A 5 -12.20 -8.37 42.25
CA GLN A 5 -12.20 -7.37 41.18
C GLN A 5 -11.12 -7.71 40.17
N THR A 6 -11.51 -7.99 38.94
CA THR A 6 -10.60 -8.16 37.81
C THR A 6 -10.39 -6.81 37.11
N THR A 7 -9.15 -6.53 36.71
CA THR A 7 -8.83 -5.36 35.89
C THR A 7 -8.81 -5.74 34.41
N ASN A 8 -9.40 -4.89 33.55
CA ASN A 8 -9.28 -4.99 32.09
C ASN A 8 -8.12 -4.14 31.53
N HIS A 9 -7.29 -3.56 32.40
CA HIS A 9 -6.14 -2.78 31.96
C HIS A 9 -5.02 -3.69 31.46
N LEU A 10 -4.45 -3.32 30.32
CA LEU A 10 -3.22 -3.91 29.81
C LEU A 10 -2.06 -3.52 30.74
N PHE A 11 -1.15 -4.46 30.96
CA PHE A 11 0.08 -4.23 31.70
C PHE A 11 1.13 -3.69 30.73
N ASP A 12 1.67 -2.52 31.06
CA ASP A 12 2.64 -1.80 30.24
C ASP A 12 3.82 -1.44 31.18
N TYR A 13 5.00 -1.97 30.88
CA TYR A 13 6.19 -1.80 31.71
C TYR A 13 6.70 -0.35 31.68
N GLU A 14 6.55 0.30 30.53
CA GLU A 14 6.96 1.66 30.24
C GLU A 14 6.14 2.65 31.07
N LEU A 15 4.88 2.29 31.39
CA LEU A 15 4.00 3.07 32.25
C LEU A 15 4.13 2.71 33.74
N ILE A 16 3.98 1.44 34.12
CA ILE A 16 3.94 1.01 35.53
C ILE A 16 4.70 -0.31 35.72
N GLN A 17 5.88 -0.23 36.33
CA GLN A 17 6.77 -1.39 36.51
C GLN A 17 6.37 -2.32 37.66
N LYS A 18 5.62 -1.81 38.65
CA LYS A 18 5.28 -2.54 39.86
C LYS A 18 3.91 -2.15 40.42
N TYR A 19 3.14 -3.14 40.79
CA TYR A 19 1.88 -2.98 41.53
C TYR A 19 2.05 -3.51 42.95
N SER A 20 1.47 -2.80 43.93
CA SER A 20 1.41 -3.25 45.32
C SER A 20 -0.04 -3.27 45.76
N ILE A 21 -0.54 -4.46 46.07
CA ILE A 21 -1.94 -4.70 46.44
C ILE A 21 -1.98 -5.13 47.90
N LEU A 22 -2.75 -4.41 48.71
CA LEU A 22 -3.00 -4.80 50.10
C LEU A 22 -4.26 -5.66 50.17
N ILE A 23 -4.08 -6.94 50.45
CA ILE A 23 -5.16 -7.91 50.61
C ILE A 23 -5.56 -7.92 52.08
N LYS A 24 -6.83 -7.64 52.36
CA LYS A 24 -7.43 -7.75 53.69
C LYS A 24 -8.40 -8.93 53.71
N SER A 25 -8.23 -9.85 54.65
CA SER A 25 -9.18 -10.94 54.89
C SER A 25 -9.72 -10.84 56.31
N CYS A 26 -11.02 -11.01 56.50
CA CYS A 26 -11.70 -10.91 57.79
C CYS A 26 -12.65 -12.09 57.99
N ASP A 27 -12.79 -12.56 59.22
CA ASP A 27 -13.69 -13.66 59.59
C ASP A 27 -15.20 -13.29 59.45
N ASN A 28 -15.56 -12.02 59.64
CA ASN A 28 -16.93 -11.51 59.49
C ASN A 28 -16.94 -10.04 59.01
N ILE A 29 -17.32 -9.81 57.74
CA ILE A 29 -17.34 -8.44 57.17
C ILE A 29 -18.46 -7.56 57.76
N ASN A 30 -19.54 -8.15 58.28
CA ASN A 30 -20.77 -7.43 58.65
C ASN A 30 -21.05 -7.36 60.16
N SER A 31 -20.17 -7.87 61.03
CA SER A 31 -20.39 -7.87 62.48
C SER A 31 -19.10 -7.56 63.26
N LEU A 32 -19.24 -6.84 64.37
CA LEU A 32 -18.13 -6.55 65.29
C LEU A 32 -18.28 -7.38 66.59
N PRO A 33 -17.17 -7.85 67.17
CA PRO A 33 -15.79 -7.73 66.68
C PRO A 33 -15.48 -8.74 65.57
N SER A 34 -14.73 -8.31 64.54
CA SER A 34 -14.19 -9.18 63.48
C SER A 34 -12.66 -9.17 63.53
N LEU A 35 -12.06 -10.34 63.40
CA LEU A 35 -10.62 -10.51 63.25
C LEU A 35 -10.25 -10.42 61.77
N CYS A 36 -9.33 -9.52 61.46
CA CYS A 36 -8.81 -9.33 60.12
C CYS A 36 -7.29 -9.53 60.07
N CYS A 37 -6.81 -10.10 58.97
CA CYS A 37 -5.40 -10.13 58.61
C CYS A 37 -5.16 -9.34 57.31
N TYR A 38 -3.92 -8.90 57.14
CA TYR A 38 -3.47 -8.12 55.99
C TYR A 38 -2.25 -8.79 55.37
N LEU A 39 -2.22 -8.86 54.05
CA LEU A 39 -1.09 -9.35 53.27
C LEU A 39 -0.82 -8.39 52.13
N GLN A 40 0.44 -7.99 51.96
CA GLN A 40 0.86 -7.18 50.82
C GLN A 40 1.37 -8.08 49.69
N LEU A 41 0.70 -8.03 48.55
CA LEU A 41 1.12 -8.67 47.30
C LEU A 41 1.86 -7.65 46.44
N ASN A 42 3.10 -7.95 46.07
CA ASN A 42 3.90 -7.16 45.17
C ASN A 42 4.01 -7.87 43.82
N ILE A 43 3.57 -7.21 42.75
CA ILE A 43 3.64 -7.70 41.37
C ILE A 43 4.66 -6.85 40.64
N ASN A 44 5.74 -7.47 40.16
CA ASN A 44 6.75 -6.80 39.33
C ASN A 44 6.54 -7.21 37.87
N LEU A 45 6.45 -6.23 36.98
CA LEU A 45 6.40 -6.48 35.54
C LEU A 45 7.79 -6.80 35.00
N ILE A 46 7.83 -7.52 33.88
CA ILE A 46 9.04 -7.80 33.11
C ILE A 46 8.96 -6.98 31.83
N ASP A 47 10.00 -6.21 31.57
CA ASP A 47 10.16 -5.42 30.36
C ASP A 47 10.32 -6.35 29.14
N LEU A 48 9.53 -6.09 28.11
CA LEU A 48 9.57 -6.75 26.81
C LEU A 48 10.05 -5.73 25.77
N ASN A 49 10.77 -6.21 24.75
CA ASN A 49 11.09 -5.36 23.61
C ASN A 49 9.86 -5.27 22.71
N ASP A 50 8.97 -4.34 23.02
CA ASP A 50 7.73 -4.09 22.26
C ASP A 50 7.65 -2.67 21.69
N ASN A 51 8.65 -1.82 21.96
CA ASN A 51 8.83 -0.54 21.28
C ASN A 51 9.86 -0.66 20.16
N LEU A 52 9.58 0.02 19.04
CA LEU A 52 10.49 0.11 17.92
C LEU A 52 11.32 1.40 18.01
N PRO A 53 12.63 1.37 17.74
CA PRO A 53 13.45 2.57 17.76
C PRO A 53 13.07 3.49 16.61
N TYR A 54 13.05 4.80 16.87
CA TYR A 54 12.72 5.81 15.87
C TYR A 54 13.77 6.91 15.83
N LEU A 55 13.94 7.53 14.66
CA LEU A 55 14.90 8.61 14.47
C LEU A 55 14.38 9.90 15.12
N ILE A 56 15.19 10.51 15.99
CA ILE A 56 14.92 11.80 16.64
C ILE A 56 15.75 12.93 16.04
N TYR A 57 16.87 12.62 15.39
CA TYR A 57 17.66 13.60 14.66
C TYR A 57 18.27 13.00 13.38
N PRO A 58 18.15 13.70 12.23
CA PRO A 58 17.41 14.95 12.04
C PRO A 58 15.91 14.79 12.32
N SER A 59 15.25 15.85 12.78
CA SER A 59 13.80 15.85 12.99
C SER A 59 13.13 16.00 11.62
N LEU A 60 12.62 14.89 11.07
CA LEU A 60 11.80 14.92 9.87
C LEU A 60 10.33 15.04 10.28
N SER A 61 9.82 16.27 10.31
CA SER A 61 8.42 16.65 10.50
C SER A 61 7.49 16.39 9.29
N SER A 62 7.99 16.13 8.08
CA SER A 62 7.17 15.93 6.88
C SER A 62 7.77 14.99 5.82
N THR A 63 6.94 14.55 4.87
CA THR A 63 7.25 13.57 3.81
C THR A 63 8.28 14.03 2.78
N ASP A 64 8.63 15.34 2.77
CA ASP A 64 9.61 15.94 1.86
C ASP A 64 10.89 16.41 2.58
N ASP A 65 11.10 15.97 3.82
CA ASP A 65 12.12 16.55 4.69
C ASP A 65 13.54 16.24 4.21
N LEU A 66 14.11 17.23 3.56
CA LEU A 66 15.48 17.27 3.09
C LEU A 66 16.41 17.56 4.27
N PHE A 67 17.33 16.63 4.53
CA PHE A 67 18.40 16.86 5.50
C PHE A 67 19.55 17.64 4.85
N ILE A 68 19.58 18.95 5.12
CA ILE A 68 20.62 19.84 4.60
C ILE A 68 21.82 19.83 5.55
N ILE A 69 22.99 19.45 5.02
CA ILE A 69 24.24 19.34 5.75
C ILE A 69 25.23 20.35 5.19
N ASN A 70 25.65 21.28 6.05
CA ASN A 70 26.72 22.22 5.76
C ASN A 70 28.07 21.56 6.08
N TYR A 71 28.86 21.25 5.04
CA TYR A 71 30.17 20.60 5.15
C TYR A 71 31.35 21.57 5.06
N THR A 72 31.14 22.88 5.25
CA THR A 72 32.21 23.89 5.24
C THR A 72 33.34 23.59 6.22
N ASN A 73 33.00 23.14 7.43
CA ASN A 73 33.96 22.78 8.46
C ASN A 73 34.44 21.32 8.35
N LYS A 74 34.10 20.61 7.26
CA LYS A 74 34.37 19.18 7.06
C LYS A 74 33.83 18.28 8.19
N ILE A 75 32.76 18.73 8.84
CA ILE A 75 32.09 17.98 9.91
C ILE A 75 30.76 17.48 9.37
N MET A 76 30.57 16.18 9.50
CA MET A 76 29.28 15.53 9.23
C MET A 76 28.50 15.39 10.54
N PRO A 77 27.16 15.43 10.49
CA PRO A 77 26.32 15.32 11.67
C PRO A 77 26.23 13.87 12.16
N ARG A 78 25.81 13.73 13.41
CA ARG A 78 25.51 12.44 14.04
C ARG A 78 24.00 12.22 14.06
N LEU A 79 23.55 11.08 13.54
CA LEU A 79 22.17 10.64 13.68
C LEU A 79 21.88 10.26 15.13
N LYS A 80 20.63 10.50 15.55
CA LYS A 80 20.17 10.06 16.87
C LYS A 80 18.84 9.35 16.71
N ALA A 81 18.74 8.20 17.33
CA ALA A 81 17.51 7.43 17.46
C ALA A 81 17.18 7.26 18.94
N PHE A 82 15.93 6.94 19.21
CA PHE A 82 15.42 6.70 20.54
C PHE A 82 14.51 5.48 20.52
N ASP A 83 14.50 4.75 21.63
CA ASP A 83 13.67 3.58 21.86
C ASP A 83 13.06 3.72 23.25
N ASN A 84 11.75 3.49 23.34
CA ASN A 84 10.96 3.75 24.54
C ASN A 84 11.12 2.65 25.59
N ASP A 85 11.65 1.46 25.23
CA ASP A 85 11.88 0.39 26.19
C ASP A 85 12.80 0.89 27.33
N ILE A 86 12.49 0.48 28.57
CA ILE A 86 13.18 1.01 29.75
C ILE A 86 14.47 0.21 30.05
N GLN A 87 14.48 -1.09 29.81
CA GLN A 87 15.64 -1.94 30.08
C GLN A 87 16.65 -1.83 28.95
N LEU A 88 17.91 -1.62 29.30
CA LEU A 88 19.00 -1.41 28.34
C LEU A 88 19.12 -2.53 27.29
N LYS A 89 18.83 -3.78 27.68
CA LYS A 89 18.84 -4.93 26.76
C LYS A 89 17.78 -4.86 25.66
N ASN A 90 16.69 -4.14 25.90
CA ASN A 90 15.57 -4.02 24.96
C ASN A 90 15.76 -2.79 24.07
N ARG A 91 16.35 -1.70 24.58
CA ARG A 91 16.65 -0.46 23.81
C ARG A 91 18.08 -0.30 23.29
N PHE A 92 18.73 -1.37 22.81
CA PHE A 92 20.05 -1.23 22.19
C PHE A 92 19.94 -0.60 20.79
N ILE A 93 20.62 0.53 20.58
CA ILE A 93 20.58 1.29 19.32
C ILE A 93 21.88 1.09 18.54
N PHE A 94 21.73 0.72 17.27
CA PHE A 94 22.83 0.67 16.30
C PHE A 94 22.36 0.97 14.89
N TYR A 95 23.30 1.29 13.99
CA TYR A 95 22.99 1.80 12.65
C TYR A 95 23.68 1.03 11.54
N PHE A 96 22.98 0.86 10.42
CA PHE A 96 23.52 0.34 9.17
C PHE A 96 23.00 1.12 7.97
N ILE A 97 23.86 1.42 7.01
CA ILE A 97 23.42 1.85 5.68
C ILE A 97 23.07 0.59 4.90
N ILE A 98 21.81 0.47 4.48
CA ILE A 98 21.29 -0.68 3.74
C ILE A 98 21.00 -0.34 2.27
N GLY A 99 21.06 0.94 1.88
CA GLY A 99 20.83 1.36 0.50
C GLY A 99 20.79 2.86 0.29
N GLY A 100 20.23 3.28 -0.84
CA GLY A 100 20.16 4.68 -1.28
C GLY A 100 21.27 5.07 -2.26
N SER A 101 21.08 6.18 -2.98
CA SER A 101 22.06 6.64 -3.98
C SER A 101 23.38 7.13 -3.37
N LEU A 102 23.37 7.46 -2.08
CA LEU A 102 24.55 7.94 -1.35
C LEU A 102 25.28 6.84 -0.57
N ASN A 103 24.86 5.57 -0.68
CA ASN A 103 25.46 4.44 0.04
C ASN A 103 26.97 4.26 -0.21
N SER A 104 27.45 4.68 -1.38
CA SER A 104 28.85 4.62 -1.81
C SER A 104 29.62 5.91 -1.52
N SER A 105 28.96 6.92 -0.94
CA SER A 105 29.54 8.25 -0.68
C SER A 105 29.63 8.56 0.81
N ILE A 106 28.72 8.00 1.62
CA ILE A 106 28.60 8.25 3.05
C ILE A 106 28.77 6.93 3.80
N THR A 107 29.44 6.98 4.94
CA THR A 107 29.53 5.88 5.91
C THR A 107 28.90 6.31 7.23
N ILE A 108 28.45 5.35 8.03
CA ILE A 108 27.88 5.59 9.35
C ILE A 108 28.61 4.74 10.39
N ASP A 109 28.95 5.34 11.53
CA ASP A 109 29.46 4.59 12.66
C ASP A 109 28.34 3.80 13.35
N TYR A 110 28.59 2.51 13.60
CA TYR A 110 27.59 1.55 14.04
C TYR A 110 26.94 1.92 15.38
N TYR A 111 27.71 2.42 16.35
CA TYR A 111 27.20 2.72 17.70
C TYR A 111 26.81 4.19 17.87
N SER A 112 27.62 5.09 17.32
CA SER A 112 27.37 6.51 17.49
C SER A 112 26.33 7.03 16.50
N GLY A 113 26.21 6.46 15.31
CA GLY A 113 25.43 7.07 14.23
C GLY A 113 26.12 8.28 13.62
N GLN A 114 27.42 8.48 13.88
CA GLN A 114 28.23 9.53 13.25
C GLN A 114 28.29 9.26 11.74
N LEU A 115 27.82 10.20 10.93
CA LEU A 115 28.01 10.13 9.48
C LEU A 115 29.43 10.59 9.14
N ASN A 116 30.01 10.01 8.10
CA ASN A 116 31.27 10.45 7.52
C ASN A 116 31.16 10.45 5.99
N LEU A 117 31.63 11.52 5.36
CA LEU A 117 31.71 11.62 3.90
C LEU A 117 33.05 11.03 3.43
N LEU A 118 33.03 10.19 2.41
CA LEU A 118 34.26 9.67 1.82
C LEU A 118 35.09 10.80 1.21
N THR A 119 36.41 10.74 1.40
CA THR A 119 37.34 11.76 0.93
C THR A 119 37.28 11.97 -0.60
N SER A 120 36.99 10.93 -1.37
CA SER A 120 36.82 11.04 -2.83
C SER A 120 35.63 11.91 -3.23
N LYS A 121 34.63 12.06 -2.35
CA LYS A 121 33.40 12.80 -2.58
C LYS A 121 33.42 14.22 -2.06
N SER A 122 34.37 14.58 -1.19
CA SER A 122 34.46 15.95 -0.65
C SER A 122 34.72 17.02 -1.71
N ASN A 123 35.34 16.65 -2.83
CA ASN A 123 35.64 17.58 -3.93
C ASN A 123 34.52 17.63 -4.98
N GLN A 124 33.43 16.89 -4.79
CA GLN A 124 32.30 16.79 -5.72
C GLN A 124 31.03 17.43 -5.15
N LEU A 125 31.18 18.36 -4.21
CA LEU A 125 30.07 19.08 -3.61
C LEU A 125 29.48 20.13 -4.58
N PRO A 126 28.17 20.39 -4.54
CA PRO A 126 27.17 19.77 -3.68
C PRO A 126 26.77 18.35 -4.12
N ILE A 127 26.40 17.50 -3.17
CA ILE A 127 25.90 16.15 -3.41
C ILE A 127 24.47 16.05 -2.89
N TYR A 128 23.58 15.54 -3.72
CA TYR A 128 22.18 15.29 -3.37
C TYR A 128 21.79 13.85 -3.68
N GLY A 129 21.05 13.24 -2.77
CA GLY A 129 20.58 11.88 -2.97
C GLY A 129 19.90 11.30 -1.74
N THR A 130 19.65 10.00 -1.78
CA THR A 130 18.97 9.26 -0.72
C THR A 130 19.93 8.34 0.02
N LEU A 131 19.66 8.13 1.29
CA LEU A 131 20.36 7.18 2.15
C LEU A 131 19.32 6.37 2.92
N ILE A 132 19.34 5.05 2.76
CA ILE A 132 18.44 4.14 3.48
C ILE A 132 19.22 3.53 4.63
N ILE A 133 18.72 3.76 5.84
CA ILE A 133 19.41 3.39 7.09
C ILE A 133 18.50 2.46 7.88
N SER A 134 19.06 1.37 8.38
CA SER A 134 18.43 0.49 9.35
C SER A 134 18.90 0.85 10.76
N ILE A 135 17.95 1.00 11.69
CA ILE A 135 18.18 1.26 13.11
C ILE A 135 17.80 -0.01 13.86
N SER A 136 18.76 -0.55 14.60
CA SER A 136 18.66 -1.79 15.37
C SER A 136 18.14 -3.00 14.60
N SER A 137 18.22 -2.99 13.27
CA SER A 137 17.59 -3.99 12.38
C SER A 137 16.07 -4.14 12.57
N GLN A 138 15.43 -3.15 13.18
CA GLN A 138 14.01 -3.15 13.52
C GLN A 138 13.25 -2.08 12.73
N THR A 139 13.86 -0.91 12.52
CA THR A 139 13.25 0.17 11.74
C THR A 139 14.14 0.62 10.59
N ASN A 140 13.53 0.87 9.44
CA ASN A 140 14.21 1.36 8.25
C ASN A 140 13.72 2.77 7.94
N ILE A 141 14.66 3.69 7.78
CA ILE A 141 14.39 5.08 7.43
C ILE A 141 15.01 5.41 6.07
N SER A 142 14.35 6.27 5.31
CA SER A 142 14.88 6.85 4.07
C SER A 142 15.12 8.34 4.29
N LEU A 143 16.38 8.76 4.20
CA LEU A 143 16.77 10.17 4.32
C LEU A 143 17.15 10.71 2.96
N THR A 144 16.54 11.82 2.56
CA THR A 144 17.02 12.62 1.43
C THR A 144 18.02 13.63 1.97
N ILE A 145 19.24 13.64 1.47
CA ILE A 145 20.35 14.43 2.01
C ILE A 145 20.87 15.38 0.92
N LEU A 146 21.07 16.64 1.29
CA LEU A 146 21.84 17.62 0.52
C LEU A 146 23.08 18.00 1.31
N ILE A 147 24.25 17.66 0.79
CA ILE A 147 25.53 18.10 1.35
C ILE A 147 26.06 19.24 0.49
N HIS A 148 26.37 20.36 1.12
CA HIS A 148 26.89 21.54 0.43
C HIS A 148 28.09 22.14 1.16
N ASP A 149 28.89 22.92 0.44
CA ASP A 149 30.01 23.68 0.97
C ASP A 149 29.68 25.20 0.97
N TYR A 150 30.70 26.05 1.18
CA TYR A 150 30.54 27.50 1.20
C TYR A 150 30.35 28.11 -0.19
N HIS A 151 30.64 27.36 -1.26
CA HIS A 151 30.46 27.82 -2.63
C HIS A 151 29.03 27.65 -3.11
N THR A 152 28.23 26.84 -2.43
CA THR A 152 26.89 26.47 -2.85
C THR A 152 25.83 27.05 -1.93
N ASP A 153 24.89 27.81 -2.49
CA ASP A 153 23.65 28.16 -1.80
C ASP A 153 22.63 27.01 -1.93
N PRO A 154 22.21 26.36 -0.82
CA PRO A 154 21.29 25.23 -0.88
C PRO A 154 19.93 25.58 -1.50
N GLN A 155 19.44 26.82 -1.35
CA GLN A 155 18.11 27.19 -1.88
C GLN A 155 18.10 27.22 -3.41
N THR A 156 19.11 27.85 -4.01
CA THR A 156 19.25 27.88 -5.48
C THR A 156 19.45 26.47 -6.05
N PHE A 157 20.22 25.63 -5.37
CA PHE A 157 20.41 24.24 -5.79
C PHE A 157 19.11 23.44 -5.76
N ILE A 158 18.33 23.53 -4.68
CA ILE A 158 17.01 22.87 -4.57
C ILE A 158 16.06 23.37 -5.67
N MET A 159 16.09 24.66 -6.00
CA MET A 159 15.28 25.21 -7.08
C MET A 159 15.66 24.62 -8.45
N SER A 160 16.97 24.44 -8.71
CA SER A 160 17.45 23.81 -9.93
C SER A 160 17.03 22.34 -10.06
N LEU A 161 17.01 21.59 -8.95
CA LEU A 161 16.53 20.21 -8.91
C LEU A 161 15.04 20.11 -9.26
N LYS A 162 14.22 21.01 -8.70
CA LYS A 162 12.79 21.07 -9.00
C LYS A 162 12.53 21.37 -10.48
N GLN A 163 13.27 22.33 -11.05
CA GLN A 163 13.17 22.65 -12.48
C GLN A 163 13.53 21.46 -13.38
N GLN A 164 14.56 20.67 -13.04
CA GLN A 164 14.91 19.47 -13.78
C GLN A 164 13.82 18.38 -13.69
N GLN A 165 13.20 18.20 -12.52
CA GLN A 165 12.05 17.29 -12.37
C GLN A 165 10.83 17.75 -13.19
N GLU A 166 10.54 19.05 -13.22
CA GLU A 166 9.44 19.60 -14.03
C GLU A 166 9.72 19.50 -15.55
N GLN A 167 10.96 19.71 -15.99
CA GLN A 167 11.35 19.53 -17.39
C GLN A 167 11.31 18.06 -17.84
N SER A 168 11.73 17.12 -16.99
CA SER A 168 11.68 15.69 -17.30
C SER A 168 10.23 15.16 -17.37
N SER A 169 9.35 15.60 -16.46
CA SER A 169 7.93 15.22 -16.49
C SER A 169 7.17 15.87 -17.66
N SER A 170 7.46 17.14 -17.99
CA SER A 170 6.88 17.81 -19.16
C SER A 170 7.38 17.21 -20.48
N SER A 171 8.65 16.86 -20.60
CA SER A 171 9.16 16.16 -21.79
C SER A 171 8.55 14.76 -21.94
N LEU A 172 8.44 13.98 -20.86
CA LEU A 172 7.81 12.67 -20.92
C LEU A 172 6.31 12.76 -21.30
N SER A 173 5.58 13.72 -20.74
CA SER A 173 4.17 13.95 -21.11
C SER A 173 4.01 14.47 -22.54
N SER A 174 4.94 15.29 -23.04
CA SER A 174 4.96 15.75 -24.44
C SER A 174 5.18 14.61 -25.45
N ILE A 175 5.84 13.52 -25.05
CA ILE A 175 6.07 12.33 -25.89
C ILE A 175 4.90 11.33 -25.75
N LEU A 176 4.42 11.10 -24.53
CA LEU A 176 3.35 10.12 -24.27
C LEU A 176 1.98 10.57 -24.79
N SER A 177 1.69 11.88 -24.74
CA SER A 177 0.41 12.42 -25.22
C SER A 177 0.14 12.13 -26.71
N PRO A 178 1.04 12.44 -27.68
CA PRO A 178 0.81 12.12 -29.08
C PRO A 178 0.78 10.61 -29.35
N LEU A 179 1.56 9.80 -28.63
CA LEU A 179 1.51 8.33 -28.74
C LEU A 179 0.13 7.78 -28.34
N PHE A 180 -0.45 8.30 -27.26
CA PHE A 180 -1.81 7.92 -26.82
C PHE A 180 -2.87 8.32 -27.86
N TYR A 181 -2.77 9.53 -28.43
CA TYR A 181 -3.65 9.96 -29.52
C TYR A 181 -3.48 9.11 -30.79
N PHE A 182 -2.25 8.70 -31.12
CA PHE A 182 -1.98 7.84 -32.27
C PHE A 182 -2.60 6.44 -32.09
N ILE A 183 -2.40 5.80 -30.94
CA ILE A 183 -2.96 4.48 -30.63
C ILE A 183 -4.50 4.53 -30.61
N SER A 184 -5.08 5.57 -30.00
CA SER A 184 -6.54 5.73 -29.99
C SER A 184 -7.11 5.93 -31.39
N SER A 185 -6.43 6.65 -32.29
CA SER A 185 -6.85 6.82 -33.68
C SER A 185 -6.84 5.50 -34.48
N ILE A 186 -5.82 4.66 -34.28
CA ILE A 186 -5.73 3.34 -34.92
C ILE A 186 -6.84 2.42 -34.41
N SER A 187 -7.06 2.39 -33.09
CA SER A 187 -8.14 1.60 -32.49
C SER A 187 -9.52 1.99 -33.04
N LEU A 188 -9.77 3.30 -33.15
CA LEU A 188 -11.01 3.82 -33.73
C LEU A 188 -11.18 3.39 -35.20
N SER A 189 -10.11 3.43 -36.01
CA SER A 189 -10.16 3.01 -37.41
C SER A 189 -10.49 1.52 -37.56
N ILE A 190 -9.91 0.66 -36.71
CA ILE A 190 -10.16 -0.78 -36.70
C ILE A 190 -11.60 -1.08 -36.29
N PHE A 191 -12.13 -0.36 -35.29
CA PHE A 191 -13.51 -0.50 -34.85
C PHE A 191 -14.51 -0.13 -35.96
N ILE A 192 -14.25 0.98 -36.68
CA ILE A 192 -15.08 1.40 -37.82
C ILE A 192 -15.04 0.35 -38.95
N LEU A 193 -13.87 -0.19 -39.27
CA LEU A 193 -13.72 -1.24 -40.29
C LEU A 193 -14.47 -2.53 -39.90
N LEU A 194 -14.37 -2.96 -38.64
CA LEU A 194 -15.12 -4.11 -38.13
C LEU A 194 -16.63 -3.88 -38.20
N PHE A 195 -17.10 -2.68 -37.87
CA PHE A 195 -18.52 -2.33 -37.96
C PHE A 195 -19.03 -2.38 -39.41
N ILE A 196 -18.27 -1.86 -40.37
CA ILE A 196 -18.60 -1.93 -41.80
C ILE A 196 -18.61 -3.39 -42.28
N PHE A 197 -17.62 -4.19 -41.86
CA PHE A 197 -17.57 -5.61 -42.21
C PHE A 197 -18.77 -6.39 -41.66
N LEU A 198 -19.12 -6.17 -40.38
CA LEU A 198 -20.28 -6.81 -39.74
C LEU A 198 -21.60 -6.41 -40.39
N THR A 199 -21.78 -5.13 -40.74
CA THR A 199 -22.99 -4.65 -41.44
C THR A 199 -23.10 -5.23 -42.85
N PHE A 200 -21.99 -5.27 -43.60
CA PHE A 200 -21.94 -5.93 -44.91
C PHE A 200 -22.21 -7.43 -44.81
N PHE A 201 -21.59 -8.13 -43.85
CA PHE A 201 -21.79 -9.56 -43.62
C PHE A 201 -23.23 -9.87 -43.22
N TYR A 202 -23.83 -9.07 -42.34
CA TYR A 202 -25.25 -9.17 -42.00
C TYR A 202 -26.15 -9.01 -43.24
N PHE A 203 -25.86 -8.02 -44.09
CA PHE A 203 -26.62 -7.81 -45.32
C PHE A 203 -26.43 -8.95 -46.34
N TYR A 204 -25.20 -9.50 -46.45
CA TYR A 204 -24.89 -10.66 -47.27
C TYR A 204 -25.67 -11.91 -46.81
N LEU A 205 -25.68 -12.19 -45.50
CA LEU A 205 -26.48 -13.28 -44.93
C LEU A 205 -27.99 -13.07 -45.19
N LYS A 206 -28.49 -11.85 -45.05
CA LYS A 206 -29.90 -11.51 -45.33
C LYS A 206 -30.26 -11.67 -46.81
N GLN A 207 -29.36 -11.35 -47.74
CA GLN A 207 -29.58 -11.63 -49.16
C GLN A 207 -29.61 -13.13 -49.45
N LYS A 208 -28.68 -13.91 -48.87
CA LYS A 208 -28.63 -15.36 -49.07
C LYS A 208 -29.91 -16.05 -48.59
N THR A 209 -30.46 -15.65 -47.45
CA THR A 209 -31.74 -16.19 -46.96
C THR A 209 -32.92 -15.81 -47.85
N LYS A 210 -32.95 -14.60 -48.43
CA LYS A 210 -34.01 -14.18 -49.37
C LYS A 210 -34.00 -14.96 -50.69
N HIS A 211 -32.83 -15.39 -51.16
CA HIS A 211 -32.72 -16.26 -52.35
C HIS A 211 -33.19 -17.69 -52.08
N GLN A 212 -32.95 -18.24 -50.88
CA GLN A 212 -33.47 -19.57 -50.51
C GLN A 212 -34.99 -19.57 -50.33
N THR A 213 -35.60 -18.54 -49.75
CA THR A 213 -37.07 -18.48 -49.60
C THR A 213 -37.81 -18.34 -50.93
N ASN A 214 -37.23 -17.66 -51.92
CA ASN A 214 -37.84 -17.55 -53.25
C ASN A 214 -37.77 -18.85 -54.07
N SER A 215 -36.89 -19.80 -53.69
CA SER A 215 -36.79 -21.11 -54.35
C SER A 215 -37.80 -22.16 -53.86
N LEU A 216 -38.50 -21.91 -52.76
CA LEU A 216 -39.41 -22.86 -52.11
C LEU A 216 -40.91 -22.56 -52.29
N ILE A 217 -41.29 -21.53 -53.06
CA ILE A 217 -42.71 -21.12 -53.22
C ILE A 217 -43.37 -21.70 -54.50
N ASN A 218 -42.64 -22.40 -55.37
CA ASN A 218 -43.19 -22.93 -56.61
C ASN A 218 -43.45 -24.45 -56.57
N THR A 219 -44.45 -24.88 -55.82
CA THR A 219 -45.15 -26.16 -56.06
C THR A 219 -46.64 -26.00 -55.76
N PRO A 220 -47.56 -26.26 -56.72
CA PRO A 220 -49.00 -26.18 -56.47
C PRO A 220 -49.56 -27.56 -56.11
N SER A 221 -50.36 -27.62 -55.04
CA SER A 221 -51.43 -28.61 -54.87
C SER A 221 -52.41 -28.16 -53.79
N THR A 222 -53.60 -27.73 -54.25
CA THR A 222 -54.97 -28.03 -53.75
C THR A 222 -55.05 -28.79 -52.42
N THR A 223 -55.81 -28.42 -51.38
CA THR A 223 -57.21 -27.92 -51.35
C THR A 223 -57.59 -27.40 -49.95
N THR A 224 -58.45 -26.38 -49.93
CA THR A 224 -59.58 -26.08 -49.01
C THR A 224 -59.42 -25.63 -47.55
N LEU A 225 -60.09 -24.50 -47.28
CA LEU A 225 -60.77 -24.04 -46.04
C LEU A 225 -59.85 -23.58 -44.89
N SER A 226 -60.05 -22.45 -44.22
CA SER A 226 -61.12 -21.45 -44.21
C SER A 226 -60.58 -20.22 -43.45
N ALA A 227 -61.00 -19.03 -43.84
CA ALA A 227 -60.65 -17.77 -43.19
C ALA A 227 -61.12 -17.71 -41.72
N ARG A 228 -60.28 -17.14 -40.85
CA ARG A 228 -60.78 -16.25 -39.80
C ARG A 228 -59.70 -15.24 -39.40
N SER A 229 -59.99 -13.98 -39.66
CA SER A 229 -59.28 -12.85 -39.07
C SER A 229 -59.45 -12.88 -37.55
N LEU A 230 -58.39 -12.56 -36.82
CA LEU A 230 -58.53 -11.85 -35.55
C LEU A 230 -57.26 -11.06 -35.27
N SER A 231 -57.42 -9.75 -35.28
CA SER A 231 -56.57 -8.85 -34.52
C SER A 231 -56.53 -9.31 -33.05
N THR A 232 -55.36 -9.21 -32.43
CA THR A 232 -55.12 -8.62 -31.10
C THR A 232 -53.84 -9.20 -30.47
N ASN A 233 -53.03 -8.29 -29.94
CA ASN A 233 -52.23 -8.40 -28.72
C ASN A 233 -51.47 -9.70 -28.42
N LYS A 234 -50.14 -9.53 -28.41
CA LYS A 234 -49.19 -9.97 -27.37
C LYS A 234 -49.35 -11.43 -26.92
N LYS A 235 -48.43 -12.31 -27.37
CA LYS A 235 -48.00 -13.43 -26.54
C LYS A 235 -46.65 -14.01 -26.97
N ILE A 236 -45.91 -14.32 -25.91
CA ILE A 236 -44.65 -15.04 -25.77
C ILE A 236 -44.70 -16.37 -26.53
N TYR A 237 -43.58 -16.76 -27.13
CA TYR A 237 -43.34 -18.15 -27.52
C TYR A 237 -41.99 -18.60 -26.96
N GLU A 238 -42.07 -19.35 -25.87
CA GLU A 238 -41.12 -20.42 -25.55
C GLU A 238 -41.44 -21.63 -26.44
N THR A 239 -40.43 -22.33 -26.94
CA THR A 239 -40.50 -23.78 -27.26
C THR A 239 -39.07 -24.35 -27.20
N TYR A 240 -38.74 -25.11 -26.15
CA TYR A 240 -38.75 -26.58 -26.02
C TYR A 240 -37.80 -27.33 -26.96
N TYR A 241 -36.67 -27.80 -26.42
CA TYR A 241 -35.87 -28.90 -26.97
C TYR A 241 -36.24 -30.20 -26.24
N SER A 242 -36.56 -31.25 -27.00
CA SER A 242 -36.82 -32.60 -26.46
C SER A 242 -35.75 -33.61 -26.91
N PHE A 243 -35.15 -34.23 -25.88
CA PHE A 243 -34.61 -35.58 -25.75
C PHE A 243 -33.49 -36.10 -26.67
N GLY A 244 -32.44 -36.59 -26.00
CA GLY A 244 -31.44 -37.50 -26.58
C GLY A 244 -30.15 -37.61 -25.77
N ASP A 245 -30.27 -37.98 -24.49
CA ASP A 245 -29.33 -38.74 -23.64
C ASP A 245 -27.80 -38.58 -23.82
N THR A 246 -27.12 -38.09 -22.78
CA THR A 246 -26.27 -38.93 -21.92
C THR A 246 -25.83 -38.17 -20.66
N VAL A 247 -26.02 -38.84 -19.53
CA VAL A 247 -25.78 -38.36 -18.17
C VAL A 247 -24.31 -38.56 -17.80
N HIS A 248 -23.67 -37.54 -17.24
CA HIS A 248 -22.89 -37.71 -16.01
C HIS A 248 -22.82 -36.39 -15.23
N GLN A 249 -23.41 -36.42 -14.04
CA GLN A 249 -23.24 -35.45 -12.96
C GLN A 249 -21.81 -35.56 -12.41
N ASP A 250 -21.23 -34.44 -12.00
CA ASP A 250 -20.78 -34.33 -10.61
C ASP A 250 -20.81 -32.86 -10.15
N ILE A 251 -21.52 -32.69 -9.04
CA ILE A 251 -21.70 -31.47 -8.26
C ILE A 251 -20.62 -31.49 -7.18
N ILE A 252 -19.88 -30.40 -7.02
CA ILE A 252 -19.16 -30.11 -5.78
C ILE A 252 -19.98 -29.08 -5.01
N HIS A 253 -20.53 -29.51 -3.88
CA HIS A 253 -21.14 -28.65 -2.88
C HIS A 253 -20.06 -27.87 -2.10
N LEU A 254 -20.49 -26.71 -1.61
CA LEU A 254 -19.87 -25.83 -0.59
C LEU A 254 -19.13 -26.58 0.52
#